data_AF-A0A843ESU2-F1
#
_entry.id   AF-A0A843ESU2-F1
#
_cell.length_a   1.000
_cell.length_b   1.000
_cell.length_c   1.000
_cell.angle_alpha   90.00
_cell.angle_beta   90.00
_cell.angle_gamma   90.00
#
_symmetry.space_group_name_H-M   'P 1'
#
loop_
_entity.id
_entity.type
_entity.pdbx_description
1 polymer ?
#
loop_
_entity_poly.entity_id
_entity_poly.type
_entity_poly.pdbx_seq_one_letter_code
_entity_poly.pdbx_strand_id
1 'polypeptide(L)'
;MTAKNKTFKNSVKTKKYTIVLKDKTGKAIKKAKVTLKVKGKTYKATTNSKGKATFKITKLNKKGTFKATITYKGNKYFNKVTKKANIKVISTWKTVSKGSKDKATVKEIQQALKNKGYYTTYKDHYLKVDGIYEDCTVRSVKEFQHDKGLKVTGKVYEKTAKKLGIV
;
A
#
# COMPACT_ATOMS: atom_id res chain seq x y z
N MET A 1 23.79 4.53 14.06
CA MET A 1 22.52 4.87 13.38
C MET A 1 21.69 3.61 13.16
N THR A 2 20.40 3.66 13.51
CA THR A 2 19.45 2.56 13.36
C THR A 2 18.39 2.93 12.33
N ALA A 3 18.31 2.14 11.27
CA ALA A 3 17.31 2.25 10.21
C ALA A 3 16.74 0.85 9.96
N LYS A 4 15.45 0.66 10.21
CA LYS A 4 14.78 -0.65 10.10
C LYS A 4 14.00 -0.73 8.80
N ASN A 5 13.85 -1.94 8.25
CA ASN A 5 12.92 -2.16 7.15
C ASN A 5 11.50 -1.73 7.54
N LYS A 6 10.73 -1.21 6.59
CA LYS A 6 9.35 -0.76 6.86
C LYS A 6 8.43 -1.01 5.68
N THR A 7 7.22 -1.45 5.99
CA THR A 7 6.14 -1.62 5.02
C THR A 7 5.11 -0.50 5.18
N PHE A 8 4.64 0.04 4.05
CA PHE A 8 3.57 1.03 3.97
C PHE A 8 2.49 0.56 2.99
N LYS A 9 1.23 0.90 3.27
CA LYS A 9 0.15 0.78 2.28
C LYS A 9 0.29 1.91 1.25
N ASN A 10 0.04 1.62 -0.01
CA ASN A 10 0.05 2.60 -1.10
C ASN A 10 -0.94 3.74 -0.83
N SER A 11 -2.10 3.43 -0.23
CA SER A 11 -3.16 4.37 0.17
C SER A 11 -2.71 5.45 1.16
N VAL A 12 -1.61 5.23 1.88
CA VAL A 12 -1.03 6.25 2.78
C VAL A 12 -0.32 7.31 1.94
N LYS A 13 -0.97 8.48 1.79
CA LYS A 13 -0.43 9.63 1.03
C LYS A 13 0.94 10.09 1.54
N THR A 14 1.11 10.17 2.86
CA THR A 14 2.37 10.57 3.51
C THR A 14 2.90 9.47 4.41
N LYS A 15 3.90 8.74 3.93
CA LYS A 15 4.51 7.61 4.64
C LYS A 15 5.57 8.13 5.61
N LYS A 16 5.30 8.04 6.92
CA LYS A 16 6.24 8.48 7.97
C LYS A 16 7.26 7.36 8.25
N TYR A 17 8.52 7.63 7.96
CA TYR A 17 9.63 6.70 8.22
C TYR A 17 10.59 7.30 9.24
N THR A 18 10.81 6.62 10.36
CA THR A 18 11.62 7.14 11.47
C THR A 18 12.91 6.33 11.63
N ILE A 19 14.03 7.05 11.77
CA ILE A 19 15.33 6.48 12.14
C ILE A 19 15.76 6.98 13.52
N VAL A 20 16.75 6.31 14.11
CA VAL A 20 17.39 6.74 15.35
C VAL A 20 18.87 6.98 15.09
N LEU A 21 19.37 8.15 15.48
CA LEU A 21 20.77 8.53 15.42
C LEU A 21 21.30 8.75 16.84
N LYS A 22 22.19 7.85 17.25
CA LYS A 22 22.90 7.86 18.52
C LYS A 22 24.39 7.70 18.24
N ASP A 23 25.23 8.20 19.15
CA ASP A 23 26.67 7.97 19.14
C ASP A 23 27.03 6.56 19.63
N LYS A 24 28.33 6.30 19.80
CA LYS A 24 28.85 5.00 20.24
C LYS A 24 28.48 4.64 21.68
N THR A 25 28.20 5.62 22.55
CA THR A 25 27.78 5.38 23.94
C THR A 25 26.27 5.25 24.07
N GLY A 26 25.53 5.41 22.96
CA GLY A 26 24.07 5.34 22.94
C GLY A 26 23.37 6.68 23.24
N LYS A 27 24.13 7.77 23.38
CA LYS A 27 23.60 9.12 23.59
C LYS A 27 23.02 9.66 22.28
N ALA A 28 21.88 10.34 22.39
CA ALA A 28 21.17 10.88 21.24
C ALA A 28 21.92 12.05 20.61
N ILE A 29 22.11 11.99 19.29
CA ILE A 29 22.61 13.14 18.52
C ILE A 29 21.39 13.99 18.14
N LYS A 30 21.18 15.10 18.85
CA LYS A 30 20.04 16.03 18.64
C LYS A 30 20.34 17.05 17.54
N LYS A 31 19.28 17.59 16.91
CA LYS A 31 19.35 18.63 15.86
C LYS A 31 20.23 18.28 14.63
N ALA A 32 20.60 17.02 14.43
CA ALA A 32 21.35 16.56 13.27
C ALA A 32 20.44 16.41 12.04
N LYS A 33 20.88 16.99 10.91
CA LYS A 33 20.22 16.84 9.60
C LYS A 33 20.60 15.49 8.98
N VAL A 34 19.59 14.70 8.63
CA VAL A 34 19.75 13.38 7.99
C VAL A 34 19.00 13.39 6.66
N THR A 35 19.57 12.73 5.64
CA THR A 35 18.94 12.57 4.33
C THR A 35 18.50 11.13 4.11
N LEU A 36 17.40 10.95 3.38
CA LEU A 36 16.91 9.66 2.90
C LEU A 36 16.71 9.74 1.39
N LYS A 37 17.43 8.91 0.63
CA LYS A 37 17.25 8.74 -0.81
C LYS A 37 16.50 7.44 -1.09
N VAL A 38 15.37 7.51 -1.77
CA VAL A 38 14.58 6.34 -2.20
C VAL A 38 13.90 6.66 -3.52
N LYS A 39 13.98 5.73 -4.49
CA LYS A 39 13.39 5.90 -5.85
C LYS A 39 13.77 7.24 -6.51
N GLY A 40 15.06 7.59 -6.46
CA GLY A 40 15.59 8.84 -7.04
C GLY A 40 15.17 10.14 -6.31
N LYS A 41 14.31 10.08 -5.28
CA LYS A 41 13.89 11.26 -4.50
C LYS A 41 14.62 11.33 -3.17
N THR A 42 14.94 12.54 -2.75
CA THR A 42 15.64 12.84 -1.50
C THR A 42 14.70 13.54 -0.51
N TYR A 43 14.65 13.02 0.72
CA TYR A 43 13.89 13.57 1.83
C TYR A 43 14.86 13.97 2.94
N LYS A 44 14.57 15.07 3.64
CA LYS A 44 15.38 15.57 4.75
C LYS A 44 14.58 15.49 6.05
N ALA A 45 15.23 15.16 7.15
CA ALA A 45 14.67 15.21 8.48
C ALA A 45 15.74 15.64 9.48
N THR A 46 15.31 16.23 10.60
CA THR A 46 16.19 16.62 11.69
C THR A 46 15.87 15.76 12.91
N THR A 47 16.90 15.29 13.62
CA THR A 47 16.75 14.49 14.83
C THR A 47 16.24 15.32 16.01
N ASN A 48 15.29 14.81 16.78
CA ASN A 48 14.83 15.42 18.03
C ASN A 48 15.77 15.11 19.22
N SER A 49 15.37 15.49 20.44
CA SER A 49 16.12 15.24 21.69
C SER A 49 16.40 13.77 21.97
N LYS A 50 15.58 12.85 21.44
CA LYS A 50 15.75 11.39 21.54
C LYS A 50 16.55 10.80 20.36
N GLY A 51 17.13 11.65 19.51
CA GLY A 51 17.88 11.23 18.33
C GLY A 51 16.99 10.70 17.19
N LYS A 52 15.67 10.89 17.27
CA LYS A 52 14.72 10.37 16.27
C LYS A 52 14.53 11.39 15.15
N ALA A 53 14.74 10.97 13.90
CA ALA A 53 14.42 11.77 12.72
C ALA A 53 13.30 11.09 11.93
N THR A 54 12.22 11.81 11.62
CA THR A 54 11.06 11.27 10.90
C THR A 54 10.95 11.91 9.51
N PHE A 55 11.15 11.10 8.47
CA PHE A 55 10.98 11.48 7.08
C PHE A 55 9.50 11.40 6.69
N LYS A 56 8.99 12.43 5.99
CA LYS A 56 7.68 12.45 5.34
C LYS A 56 7.85 12.06 3.87
N ILE A 57 7.63 10.79 3.54
CA ILE A 57 7.80 10.27 2.18
C ILE A 57 6.47 10.39 1.43
N THR A 58 6.38 11.31 0.48
CA THR A 58 5.15 11.63 -0.28
C THR A 58 5.17 11.11 -1.73
N LYS A 59 6.35 10.91 -2.32
CA LYS A 59 6.51 10.46 -3.72
C LYS A 59 6.90 8.97 -3.80
N LEU A 60 6.14 8.11 -3.11
CA LEU A 60 6.37 6.66 -3.10
C LEU A 60 5.04 5.89 -3.11
N ASN A 61 4.33 5.93 -4.24
CA ASN A 61 2.92 5.50 -4.33
C ASN A 61 2.72 4.19 -5.11
N LYS A 62 3.71 3.76 -5.89
CA LYS A 62 3.65 2.49 -6.64
C LYS A 62 4.01 1.32 -5.70
N LYS A 63 3.28 0.20 -5.84
CA LYS A 63 3.61 -1.09 -5.20
C LYS A 63 5.04 -1.48 -5.57
N GLY A 64 5.78 -2.04 -4.61
CA GLY A 64 7.14 -2.51 -4.83
C GLY A 64 8.01 -2.42 -3.58
N THR A 65 9.20 -3.03 -3.65
CA THR A 65 10.22 -2.94 -2.61
C THR A 65 11.33 -2.00 -3.08
N PHE A 66 11.61 -0.96 -2.31
CA PHE A 66 12.57 0.07 -2.67
C PHE A 66 13.72 0.09 -1.65
N LYS A 67 14.95 -0.02 -2.14
CA LYS A 67 16.15 0.22 -1.31
C LYS A 67 16.24 1.71 -1.00
N ALA A 68 16.14 2.07 0.27
CA ALA A 68 16.34 3.42 0.77
C ALA A 68 17.75 3.55 1.37
N THR A 69 18.44 4.65 1.07
CA THR A 69 19.75 4.98 1.64
C THR A 69 19.59 6.18 2.56
N ILE A 70 19.95 6.01 3.82
CA ILE A 70 19.89 7.04 4.86
C ILE A 70 21.31 7.48 5.17
N THR A 71 21.58 8.78 5.09
CA THR A 71 22.91 9.34 5.33
C THR A 71 22.84 10.48 6.33
N TYR A 72 23.65 10.38 7.38
CA TYR A 72 24.09 11.52 8.17
C TYR A 72 25.48 11.90 7.67
N LYS A 73 25.66 13.14 7.22
CA LYS A 73 26.93 13.61 6.64
C LYS A 73 28.06 13.76 7.66
N GLY A 74 27.75 13.72 8.95
CA GLY A 74 28.70 14.05 10.01
C GLY A 74 28.67 15.53 10.38
N ASN A 75 29.50 15.89 11.35
CA ASN A 75 29.86 17.26 11.76
C ASN A 75 31.26 17.24 12.43
N LYS A 76 31.69 18.35 13.03
CA LYS A 76 32.98 18.47 13.74
C LYS A 76 33.22 17.37 14.80
N TYR A 77 32.16 16.80 15.38
CA TYR A 77 32.24 15.85 16.49
C TYR A 77 31.93 14.40 16.09
N PHE A 78 31.19 14.20 15.00
CA PHE A 78 30.69 12.89 14.61
C PHE A 78 30.94 12.62 13.12
N ASN A 79 31.49 11.45 12.84
CA ASN A 79 31.76 11.01 11.48
C ASN A 79 30.47 10.78 10.67
N LYS A 80 30.60 10.81 9.34
CA LYS A 80 29.56 10.40 8.40
C LYS A 80 29.14 8.96 8.68
N VAL A 81 27.83 8.69 8.63
CA VAL A 81 27.31 7.32 8.66
C VAL A 81 26.21 7.16 7.62
N THR A 82 26.23 6.02 6.94
CA THR A 82 25.21 5.64 5.96
C THR A 82 24.65 4.26 6.30
N LYS A 83 23.33 4.09 6.20
CA LYS A 83 22.66 2.78 6.33
C LYS A 83 21.63 2.63 5.23
N LYS A 84 21.40 1.38 4.83
CA LYS A 84 20.36 0.99 3.88
C LYS A 84 19.19 0.34 4.62
N ALA A 85 17.98 0.54 4.12
CA ALA A 85 16.77 -0.13 4.60
C ALA A 85 15.82 -0.40 3.42
N ASN A 86 15.08 -1.49 3.49
CA ASN A 86 14.04 -1.78 2.51
C ASN A 86 12.73 -1.12 2.93
N ILE A 87 12.21 -0.25 2.05
CA ILE A 87 10.88 0.34 2.16
C ILE A 87 9.96 -0.39 1.20
N LYS A 88 9.06 -1.22 1.72
CA LYS A 88 8.07 -1.96 0.94
C LYS A 88 6.77 -1.17 0.87
N VAL A 89 6.25 -0.94 -0.32
CA VAL A 89 4.90 -0.39 -0.55
C VAL A 89 4.02 -1.52 -1.05
N ILE A 90 2.99 -1.84 -0.28
CA ILE A 90 1.97 -2.83 -0.65
C ILE A 90 0.72 -2.12 -1.13
N SER A 91 0.08 -2.68 -2.17
CA SER A 91 -1.32 -2.37 -2.44
C SER A 91 -2.17 -3.22 -1.52
N THR A 92 -3.13 -2.62 -0.82
CA THR A 92 -4.12 -3.38 -0.05
C THR A 92 -5.45 -3.28 -0.75
N TRP A 93 -6.05 -4.42 -1.02
CA TRP A 93 -7.41 -4.47 -1.54
C TRP A 93 -8.38 -3.85 -0.55
N LYS A 94 -9.18 -2.89 -1.01
CA LYS A 94 -10.32 -2.38 -0.26
C LYS A 94 -11.51 -3.25 -0.62
N THR A 95 -12.17 -3.84 0.38
CA THR A 95 -13.38 -4.63 0.13
C THR A 95 -14.39 -3.81 -0.64
N VAL A 96 -14.89 -4.39 -1.74
CA VAL A 96 -15.94 -3.80 -2.56
C VAL A 96 -17.24 -4.55 -2.29
N SER A 97 -18.33 -3.80 -2.12
CA SER A 97 -19.65 -4.32 -1.77
C SER A 97 -20.76 -3.45 -2.36
N LYS A 98 -22.01 -3.85 -2.11
CA LYS A 98 -23.21 -3.09 -2.50
C LYS A 98 -23.07 -1.61 -2.14
N GLY A 99 -23.43 -0.71 -3.07
CA GLY A 99 -23.32 0.74 -2.89
C GLY A 99 -21.91 1.34 -2.99
N SER A 100 -20.92 0.58 -3.45
CA SER A 100 -19.54 1.10 -3.64
C SER A 100 -19.51 2.28 -4.61
N LYS A 101 -18.83 3.37 -4.21
CA LYS A 101 -18.56 4.54 -5.07
C LYS A 101 -17.35 4.36 -5.99
N ASP A 102 -16.62 3.24 -5.87
CA ASP A 102 -15.41 2.96 -6.67
C ASP A 102 -15.79 2.35 -8.03
N LYS A 103 -16.35 3.18 -8.92
CA LYS A 103 -16.90 2.74 -10.21
C LYS A 103 -15.87 1.99 -11.07
N ALA A 104 -14.60 2.39 -11.03
CA ALA A 104 -13.54 1.75 -11.79
C ALA A 104 -13.30 0.31 -11.31
N THR A 105 -13.11 0.12 -10.00
CA THR A 105 -12.91 -1.23 -9.44
C THR A 105 -14.14 -2.11 -9.62
N VAL A 106 -15.35 -1.54 -9.53
CA VAL A 106 -16.59 -2.30 -9.81
C VAL A 106 -16.63 -2.79 -11.26
N LYS A 107 -16.23 -1.97 -12.23
CA LYS A 107 -16.13 -2.40 -13.63
C LYS A 107 -15.13 -3.54 -13.82
N GLU A 108 -13.96 -3.47 -13.18
CA GLU A 108 -12.97 -4.56 -13.21
C GLU A 108 -13.56 -5.86 -12.65
N ILE A 109 -14.29 -5.79 -11.53
CA ILE A 109 -14.99 -6.95 -10.93
C ILE A 109 -16.03 -7.51 -11.89
N GLN A 110 -16.94 -6.67 -12.40
CA GLN A 110 -18.00 -7.09 -13.33
C GLN A 110 -17.42 -7.70 -14.61
N GLN A 111 -16.35 -7.11 -15.16
CA GLN A 111 -15.66 -7.65 -16.33
C GLN A 111 -15.02 -9.01 -16.03
N ALA A 112 -14.34 -9.15 -14.89
CA ALA A 112 -13.74 -10.42 -14.49
C ALA A 112 -14.78 -11.51 -14.26
N LEU A 113 -15.93 -11.17 -13.67
CA LEU A 113 -17.06 -12.09 -13.50
C LEU A 113 -17.66 -12.48 -14.86
N LYS A 114 -17.86 -11.51 -15.77
CA LYS A 114 -18.39 -11.73 -17.11
C LYS A 114 -17.49 -12.66 -17.93
N ASN A 115 -16.18 -12.41 -17.93
CA ASN A 115 -15.18 -13.25 -18.59
C ASN A 115 -15.16 -14.70 -18.05
N LYS A 116 -15.63 -14.90 -16.82
CA LYS A 116 -15.73 -16.21 -16.16
C LYS A 116 -17.14 -16.81 -16.22
N GLY A 117 -18.09 -16.16 -16.90
CA GLY A 117 -19.46 -16.65 -17.08
C GLY A 117 -20.46 -16.30 -15.96
N TYR A 118 -20.05 -15.57 -14.92
CA TYR A 118 -20.90 -15.29 -13.75
C TYR A 118 -21.76 -14.02 -13.88
N TYR A 119 -21.50 -13.17 -14.88
CA TYR A 119 -22.16 -11.87 -15.05
C TYR A 119 -22.66 -11.71 -16.48
N THR A 120 -23.61 -12.55 -16.87
CA THR A 120 -24.14 -12.66 -18.24
C THR A 120 -25.54 -12.08 -18.35
N THR A 121 -26.51 -12.61 -17.60
CA THR A 121 -27.92 -12.20 -17.65
C THR A 121 -28.54 -12.07 -16.25
N TYR A 122 -29.63 -11.31 -16.14
CA TYR A 122 -30.47 -11.21 -14.95
C TYR A 122 -31.88 -10.80 -15.36
N LYS A 123 -32.90 -11.59 -14.96
CA LYS A 123 -34.31 -11.37 -15.36
C LYS A 123 -34.44 -11.13 -16.87
N ASP A 124 -33.89 -12.03 -17.67
CA ASP A 124 -33.92 -12.00 -19.13
C ASP A 124 -33.20 -10.80 -19.81
N HIS A 125 -32.45 -10.00 -19.04
CA HIS A 125 -31.64 -8.91 -19.57
C HIS A 125 -30.15 -9.21 -19.48
N TYR A 126 -29.40 -8.89 -20.54
CA TYR A 126 -27.94 -8.95 -20.51
C TYR A 126 -27.35 -7.91 -19.56
N LEU A 127 -26.42 -8.36 -18.72
CA LEU A 127 -25.76 -7.51 -17.75
C LEU A 127 -24.64 -6.70 -18.40
N LYS A 128 -24.69 -5.38 -18.17
CA LYS A 128 -23.67 -4.41 -18.60
C LYS A 128 -22.63 -4.21 -17.51
N VAL A 129 -21.38 -4.04 -17.94
CA VAL A 129 -20.28 -3.57 -17.08
C VAL A 129 -20.41 -2.05 -16.89
N ASP A 130 -21.29 -1.65 -15.98
CA ASP A 130 -21.66 -0.25 -15.72
C ASP A 130 -20.89 0.37 -14.54
N GLY A 131 -20.26 -0.44 -13.69
CA GLY A 131 -19.59 -0.02 -12.48
C GLY A 131 -20.53 0.20 -11.29
N ILE A 132 -21.74 -0.35 -11.34
CA ILE A 132 -22.75 -0.26 -10.29
C ILE A 132 -22.82 -1.60 -9.54
N TYR A 133 -22.38 -1.60 -8.27
CA TYR A 133 -22.40 -2.80 -7.44
C TYR A 133 -23.75 -2.91 -6.74
N GLU A 134 -24.75 -3.44 -7.43
CA GLU A 134 -26.10 -3.69 -6.90
C GLU A 134 -26.44 -5.19 -6.93
N ASP A 135 -27.73 -5.55 -6.81
CA ASP A 135 -28.18 -6.92 -6.58
C ASP A 135 -27.69 -7.92 -7.65
N CYS A 136 -27.62 -7.52 -8.92
CA CYS A 136 -27.07 -8.36 -9.99
C CYS A 136 -25.58 -8.70 -9.76
N THR A 137 -24.78 -7.72 -9.35
CA THR A 137 -23.36 -7.90 -9.06
C THR A 137 -23.18 -8.71 -7.76
N VAL A 138 -23.99 -8.44 -6.73
CA VAL A 138 -24.01 -9.21 -5.48
C VAL A 138 -24.28 -10.69 -5.75
N ARG A 139 -25.31 -11.01 -6.55
CA ARG A 139 -25.66 -12.38 -6.94
C ARG A 139 -24.49 -13.06 -7.66
N SER A 140 -23.96 -12.41 -8.69
CA SER A 140 -22.85 -12.93 -9.50
C SER A 140 -21.60 -13.19 -8.66
N VAL A 141 -21.31 -12.34 -7.67
CA VAL A 141 -20.20 -12.55 -6.72
C VAL A 141 -20.48 -13.70 -5.78
N LYS A 142 -21.73 -13.89 -5.32
CA LYS A 142 -22.10 -15.04 -4.48
C LYS A 142 -21.92 -16.36 -5.23
N GLU A 143 -22.37 -16.43 -6.48
CA GLU A 143 -22.20 -17.61 -7.35
C GLU A 143 -20.71 -17.91 -7.57
N PHE A 144 -19.92 -16.91 -7.95
CA PHE A 144 -18.48 -17.07 -8.07
C PHE A 144 -17.83 -17.54 -6.75
N GLN A 145 -18.24 -16.98 -5.61
CA GLN A 145 -17.70 -17.37 -4.31
C GLN A 145 -18.02 -18.81 -3.96
N HIS A 146 -19.27 -19.22 -4.18
CA HIS A 146 -19.73 -20.58 -3.98
C HIS A 146 -18.88 -21.57 -4.80
N ASP A 147 -18.77 -21.34 -6.12
CA ASP A 147 -18.04 -22.20 -7.04
C ASP A 147 -16.53 -22.28 -6.79
N LYS A 148 -15.95 -21.25 -6.16
CA LYS A 148 -14.53 -21.23 -5.80
C LYS A 148 -14.26 -21.66 -4.35
N GLY A 149 -15.26 -22.19 -3.64
CA GLY A 149 -15.12 -22.64 -2.25
C GLY A 149 -14.76 -21.50 -1.30
N LEU A 150 -15.22 -20.28 -1.60
CA LEU A 150 -15.01 -19.11 -0.77
C LEU A 150 -16.24 -18.88 0.12
N LYS A 151 -16.05 -18.14 1.22
CA LYS A 151 -17.18 -17.66 2.03
C LYS A 151 -18.11 -16.81 1.15
N VAL A 152 -19.35 -17.27 0.99
CA VAL A 152 -20.39 -16.62 0.19
C VAL A 152 -20.91 -15.39 0.92
N THR A 153 -20.41 -14.22 0.56
CA THR A 153 -20.73 -12.94 1.21
C THR A 153 -21.38 -11.94 0.27
N GLY A 154 -21.24 -12.14 -1.05
CA GLY A 154 -21.60 -11.14 -2.05
C GLY A 154 -20.74 -9.88 -2.00
N LYS A 155 -19.64 -9.89 -1.21
CA LYS A 155 -18.64 -8.84 -1.11
C LYS A 155 -17.33 -9.35 -1.68
N VAL A 156 -16.62 -8.51 -2.42
CA VAL A 156 -15.29 -8.85 -2.95
C VAL A 156 -14.25 -8.47 -1.89
N TYR A 157 -13.90 -9.42 -1.03
CA TYR A 157 -12.70 -9.34 -0.18
C TYR A 157 -11.44 -9.67 -1.00
N GLU A 158 -10.25 -9.45 -0.43
CA GLU A 158 -8.97 -9.68 -1.13
C GLU A 158 -8.85 -11.12 -1.68
N LYS A 159 -9.34 -12.12 -0.94
CA LYS A 159 -9.34 -13.53 -1.40
C LYS A 159 -10.21 -13.71 -2.66
N THR A 160 -11.39 -13.10 -2.70
CA THR A 160 -12.27 -13.09 -3.88
C THR A 160 -11.58 -12.39 -5.06
N ALA A 161 -10.98 -11.22 -4.81
CA ALA A 161 -10.26 -10.45 -5.83
C ALA A 161 -9.08 -11.24 -6.44
N LYS A 162 -8.31 -11.95 -5.62
CA LYS A 162 -7.24 -12.85 -6.08
C LYS A 162 -7.77 -13.97 -6.98
N LYS A 163 -8.88 -14.61 -6.61
CA LYS A 163 -9.51 -15.66 -7.42
C LYS A 163 -10.12 -15.10 -8.71
N LEU A 164 -10.55 -13.84 -8.72
CA LEU A 164 -10.99 -13.13 -9.92
C LEU A 164 -9.81 -12.78 -10.86
N GLY A 165 -8.57 -12.73 -10.33
CA GLY A 165 -7.38 -12.38 -11.09
C GLY A 165 -7.16 -10.88 -11.26
N ILE A 166 -7.74 -10.07 -10.36
CA ILE A 166 -7.67 -8.60 -10.45
C ILE A 166 -6.65 -7.97 -9.47
N VAL A 167 -5.93 -8.77 -8.67
CA VAL A 167 -4.88 -8.32 -7.72
C VAL A 167 -3.73 -9.29 -7.50
#